data_AF-A0A0R3X2J5-F1
#
_entry.id   AF-A0A0R3X2J5-F1
#
_cell.length_a   1.000
_cell.length_b   1.000
_cell.length_c   1.000
_cell.angle_alpha   90.00
_cell.angle_beta   90.00
_cell.angle_gamma   90.00
#
_symmetry.space_group_name_H-M   'P 1'
#
loop_
_entity.id
_entity.type
_entity.pdbx_description
1 polymer ?
#
loop_
_entity_poly.entity_id
_entity_poly.type
_entity_poly.pdbx_seq_one_letter_code
_entity_poly.pdbx_strand_id
1 'polypeptide(L)'
;MATLFPKKVPAFTRALGGNDDIFDSETDLPVEAEVAVTFSVNFNQRISVLVFGIGAAQCEVLSANIDFSKAVKMRVVDLTVSNQIVMSCSAFMFDQKIVIWLCDTQERDSCYGFRKWVDTLLSSFLLDQNSCIYILTDSPASEFQSDFKPSTPFIRTLRTPRASGLCFPDVKPLEPPNIIAGFASPIMAHCIYHSLPACVLIVYYENLRTSLAKTDIFPVLIPILAAIGELRPFILSDGISGRPTAHNFDQMYI
;
A
#
# COMPACT_ATOMS: atom_id res chain seq x y z
N MET A 1 -1.83 -28.37 1.08
CA MET A 1 -2.77 -27.87 2.10
C MET A 1 -2.05 -26.80 2.89
N ALA A 2 -2.39 -25.52 2.67
CA ALA A 2 -1.77 -24.40 3.36
C ALA A 2 -2.80 -23.74 4.26
N THR A 3 -2.45 -23.65 5.54
CA THR A 3 -3.23 -23.14 6.65
C THR A 3 -3.39 -21.62 6.52
N LEU A 4 -4.62 -21.14 6.70
CA LEU A 4 -4.99 -19.72 6.78
C LEU A 4 -4.29 -19.07 7.98
N PHE A 5 -3.60 -17.95 7.77
CA PHE A 5 -3.14 -17.09 8.86
C PHE A 5 -4.27 -16.13 9.24
N PRO A 6 -4.66 -16.03 10.53
CA PRO A 6 -5.59 -15.00 10.99
C PRO A 6 -4.94 -13.61 11.01
N LYS A 7 -5.78 -12.57 11.08
CA LYS A 7 -5.56 -11.12 10.88
C LYS A 7 -4.35 -10.45 11.57
N LYS A 8 -3.57 -11.14 12.40
CA LYS A 8 -2.38 -10.62 13.06
C LYS A 8 -1.37 -11.77 13.20
N VAL A 9 -0.13 -11.56 12.75
CA VAL A 9 0.99 -12.48 13.03
C VAL A 9 1.56 -12.08 14.39
N PRO A 10 1.41 -12.88 15.45
CA PRO A 10 2.05 -12.56 16.73
C PRO A 10 3.56 -12.79 16.60
N ALA A 11 4.36 -11.84 17.07
CA ALA A 11 5.75 -12.12 17.38
C ALA A 11 5.78 -13.16 18.50
N PHE A 12 6.38 -14.32 18.23
CA PHE A 12 6.46 -15.42 19.18
C PHE A 12 7.12 -14.99 20.50
N THR A 13 6.47 -15.27 21.64
CA THR A 13 7.15 -15.64 22.88
C THR A 13 6.22 -16.39 23.83
N ARG A 14 6.53 -17.68 23.98
CA ARG A 14 6.31 -18.58 25.14
C ARG A 14 4.89 -18.79 25.71
N ALA A 15 4.50 -20.06 25.58
CA ALA A 15 3.69 -20.88 26.48
C ALA A 15 3.53 -20.38 27.93
N LEU A 16 2.28 -20.31 28.38
CA LEU A 16 1.82 -20.71 29.72
C LEU A 16 0.34 -21.11 29.62
N GLY A 17 0.04 -22.32 30.08
CA GLY A 17 -1.32 -22.87 30.09
C GLY A 17 -2.25 -22.16 31.08
N GLY A 18 -3.51 -22.05 30.68
CA GLY A 18 -4.64 -21.67 31.51
C GLY A 18 -5.91 -22.03 30.75
N ASN A 19 -6.62 -23.04 31.22
CA ASN A 19 -7.93 -23.44 30.69
C ASN A 19 -8.94 -22.36 31.06
N ASP A 20 -9.47 -21.63 30.08
CA ASP A 20 -10.74 -20.92 30.19
C ASP A 20 -11.55 -21.20 28.92
N ASP A 21 -12.33 -22.28 28.99
CA ASP A 21 -13.34 -22.65 27.98
C ASP A 21 -14.51 -21.66 28.07
N ILE A 22 -14.43 -20.57 27.31
CA ILE A 22 -15.60 -19.78 26.91
C ILE A 22 -15.72 -19.94 25.39
N PHE A 23 -16.64 -20.81 24.98
CA PHE A 23 -17.04 -20.98 23.59
C PHE A 23 -17.84 -19.76 23.14
N ASP A 24 -17.16 -18.74 22.61
CA ASP A 24 -17.78 -17.77 21.70
C ASP A 24 -18.06 -18.48 20.38
N SER A 25 -19.22 -19.11 20.29
CA SER A 25 -19.79 -19.72 19.09
C SER A 25 -20.45 -18.67 18.20
N GLU A 26 -19.71 -17.62 17.83
CA GLU A 26 -20.01 -16.88 16.60
C GLU A 26 -19.11 -17.45 15.50
N THR A 27 -19.59 -18.49 14.83
CA THR A 27 -19.09 -18.86 13.52
C THR A 27 -19.45 -17.76 12.54
N ASP A 28 -18.72 -16.65 12.57
CA ASP A 28 -18.59 -15.74 11.45
C ASP A 28 -18.05 -16.55 10.28
N LEU A 29 -18.97 -17.12 9.48
CA LEU A 29 -18.61 -17.78 8.25
C LEU A 29 -17.86 -16.75 7.40
N PRO A 30 -16.60 -17.03 7.02
CA PRO A 30 -15.83 -16.07 6.25
C PRO A 30 -16.54 -15.86 4.92
N VAL A 31 -17.03 -14.63 4.69
CA VAL A 31 -17.59 -14.24 3.40
C VAL A 31 -16.42 -14.26 2.41
N GLU A 32 -16.47 -15.20 1.45
CA GLU A 32 -15.43 -15.31 0.43
C GLU A 32 -15.55 -14.12 -0.52
N ALA A 33 -14.45 -13.40 -0.70
CA ALA A 33 -14.39 -12.32 -1.67
C ALA A 33 -14.28 -12.91 -3.09
N GLU A 34 -15.15 -12.45 -3.98
CA GLU A 34 -15.10 -12.77 -5.40
C GLU A 34 -14.21 -11.76 -6.13
N VAL A 35 -13.43 -12.25 -7.09
CA VAL A 35 -12.50 -11.44 -7.87
C VAL A 35 -12.94 -11.48 -9.33
N ALA A 36 -13.33 -10.34 -9.87
CA ALA A 36 -13.75 -10.20 -11.25
C ALA A 36 -12.75 -9.35 -12.04
N VAL A 37 -12.33 -9.83 -13.21
CA VAL A 37 -11.54 -9.04 -14.15
C VAL A 37 -12.53 -8.44 -15.16
N THR A 38 -12.83 -7.16 -15.02
CA THR A 38 -13.83 -6.47 -15.86
C THR A 38 -13.23 -5.91 -17.14
N PHE A 39 -11.92 -5.70 -17.17
CA PHE A 39 -11.19 -5.30 -18.37
C PHE A 39 -9.77 -5.85 -18.32
N SER A 40 -9.25 -6.32 -19.45
CA SER A 40 -7.85 -6.76 -19.54
C SER A 40 -7.34 -6.68 -20.98
N VAL A 41 -6.14 -6.13 -21.13
CA VAL A 41 -5.32 -6.24 -22.32
C VAL A 41 -4.20 -7.23 -22.03
N ASN A 42 -4.04 -8.25 -22.88
CA ASN A 42 -2.94 -9.20 -22.73
C ASN A 42 -1.62 -8.47 -22.92
N PHE A 43 -0.78 -8.56 -21.90
CA PHE A 43 0.54 -7.96 -21.89
C PHE A 43 1.48 -8.92 -21.19
N ASN A 44 2.62 -9.17 -21.80
CA ASN A 44 3.57 -10.18 -21.33
C ASN A 44 4.98 -9.59 -21.39
N GLN A 45 5.14 -8.41 -20.81
CA GLN A 45 6.44 -7.75 -20.71
C GLN A 45 6.89 -7.65 -19.27
N ARG A 46 8.20 -7.46 -19.13
CA ARG A 46 8.87 -7.27 -17.85
C ARG A 46 8.65 -5.86 -17.34
N ILE A 47 8.21 -5.75 -16.08
CA ILE A 47 7.95 -4.48 -15.42
C ILE A 47 9.15 -4.14 -14.52
N SER A 48 9.74 -2.97 -14.71
CA SER A 48 10.82 -2.46 -13.84
C SER A 48 10.25 -1.88 -12.56
N VAL A 49 9.15 -1.12 -12.65
CA VAL A 49 8.56 -0.40 -11.51
C VAL A 49 7.07 -0.66 -11.44
N LEU A 50 6.60 -1.09 -10.28
CA LEU A 50 5.20 -1.33 -10.00
C LEU A 50 4.80 -0.49 -8.79
N VAL A 51 3.85 0.43 -8.96
CA VAL A 51 3.34 1.28 -7.88
C VAL A 51 1.88 0.97 -7.61
N PHE A 52 1.53 0.70 -6.37
CA PHE A 52 0.15 0.57 -5.90
C PHE A 52 -0.23 1.80 -5.08
N GLY A 53 -1.28 2.50 -5.48
CA GLY A 53 -2.01 3.41 -4.60
C GLY A 53 -3.21 2.68 -4.03
N ILE A 54 -3.19 2.39 -2.73
CA ILE A 54 -4.26 1.66 -2.05
C ILE A 54 -5.06 2.63 -1.19
N GLY A 55 -6.35 2.71 -1.46
CA GLY A 55 -7.27 3.61 -0.79
C GLY A 55 -7.50 4.91 -1.54
N ALA A 56 -8.62 5.55 -1.24
CA ALA A 56 -9.10 6.75 -1.95
C ALA A 56 -8.06 7.89 -1.93
N ALA A 57 -7.43 8.13 -0.77
CA ALA A 57 -6.42 9.18 -0.62
C ALA A 57 -5.19 8.95 -1.50
N GLN A 58 -4.67 7.72 -1.55
CA GLN A 58 -3.51 7.38 -2.38
C GLN A 58 -3.85 7.45 -3.86
N CYS A 59 -5.05 6.97 -4.24
CA CYS A 59 -5.53 7.06 -5.60
C CYS A 59 -5.67 8.52 -6.06
N GLU A 60 -6.21 9.39 -5.20
CA GLU A 60 -6.34 10.82 -5.49
C GLU A 60 -4.97 11.50 -5.64
N VAL A 61 -4.01 11.23 -4.74
CA VAL A 61 -2.64 11.77 -4.82
C VAL A 61 -2.00 11.37 -6.14
N LEU A 62 -2.03 10.08 -6.49
CA LEU A 62 -1.44 9.62 -7.74
C LEU A 62 -2.13 10.26 -8.95
N SER A 63 -3.47 10.27 -8.97
CA SER A 63 -4.26 10.84 -10.07
C SER A 63 -4.04 12.34 -10.28
N ALA A 64 -3.80 13.08 -9.19
CA ALA A 64 -3.57 14.52 -9.23
C ALA A 64 -2.12 14.91 -9.56
N ASN A 65 -1.15 14.01 -9.38
CA ASN A 65 0.27 14.31 -9.55
C ASN A 65 0.91 13.58 -10.74
N ILE A 66 0.27 12.57 -11.30
CA ILE A 66 0.78 11.81 -12.44
C ILE A 66 -0.07 12.10 -13.67
N ASP A 67 0.61 12.33 -14.79
CA ASP A 67 0.02 12.57 -16.09
C ASP A 67 -0.46 11.26 -16.73
N PHE A 68 -1.62 10.77 -16.30
CA PHE A 68 -2.25 9.57 -16.85
C PHE A 68 -2.64 9.69 -18.33
N SER A 69 -2.56 10.88 -18.94
CA SER A 69 -2.78 11.04 -20.39
C SER A 69 -1.68 10.35 -21.22
N LYS A 70 -0.52 10.11 -20.62
CA LYS A 70 0.61 9.36 -21.21
C LYS A 70 0.52 7.85 -20.95
N ALA A 71 -0.52 7.40 -20.23
CA ALA A 71 -0.65 6.02 -19.82
C ALA A 71 -1.61 5.24 -20.72
N VAL A 72 -1.39 3.94 -20.84
CA VAL A 72 -2.36 3.00 -21.42
C VAL A 72 -3.04 2.25 -20.29
N LYS A 73 -4.36 2.32 -20.22
CA LYS A 73 -5.13 1.51 -19.26
C LYS A 73 -5.05 0.03 -19.69
N MET A 74 -4.55 -0.82 -18.80
CA MET A 74 -4.24 -2.22 -19.10
C MET A 74 -5.23 -3.20 -18.52
N ARG A 75 -5.70 -2.96 -17.28
CA ARG A 75 -6.51 -3.93 -16.55
C ARG A 75 -7.42 -3.25 -15.55
N VAL A 76 -8.59 -3.84 -15.34
CA VAL A 76 -9.49 -3.51 -14.22
C VAL A 76 -9.85 -4.79 -13.50
N VAL A 77 -9.67 -4.78 -12.18
CA VAL A 77 -9.98 -5.90 -11.29
C VAL A 77 -10.86 -5.37 -10.17
N ASP A 78 -12.03 -5.94 -10.04
CA ASP A 78 -12.98 -5.61 -9.00
C ASP A 78 -13.01 -6.73 -7.97
N LEU A 79 -13.00 -6.34 -6.70
CA LEU A 79 -13.17 -7.23 -5.56
C LEU A 79 -14.57 -7.02 -5.01
N THR A 80 -15.36 -8.09 -4.98
CA THR A 80 -16.75 -8.08 -4.51
C THR A 80 -16.92 -8.95 -3.27
N VAL A 81 -17.65 -8.44 -2.28
CA VAL A 81 -18.04 -9.16 -1.06
C VAL A 81 -19.55 -8.99 -0.93
N SER A 82 -20.29 -10.09 -0.80
CA SER A 82 -21.76 -10.06 -0.70
C SER A 82 -22.44 -9.23 -1.81
N ASN A 83 -21.98 -9.37 -3.07
CA ASN A 83 -22.43 -8.62 -4.24
C ASN A 83 -22.20 -7.09 -4.20
N GLN A 84 -21.34 -6.60 -3.31
CA GLN A 84 -20.92 -5.20 -3.25
C GLN A 84 -19.45 -5.08 -3.62
N ILE A 85 -19.11 -4.11 -4.48
CA ILE A 85 -17.72 -3.83 -4.85
C ILE A 85 -17.06 -3.13 -3.67
N VAL A 86 -16.15 -3.83 -2.99
CA VAL A 86 -15.38 -3.28 -1.87
C VAL A 86 -14.12 -2.57 -2.34
N MET A 87 -13.61 -2.95 -3.52
CA MET A 87 -12.45 -2.33 -4.14
C MET A 87 -12.50 -2.46 -5.66
N SER A 88 -12.12 -1.39 -6.35
CA SER A 88 -11.85 -1.42 -7.79
C SER A 88 -10.41 -1.00 -8.05
N CYS A 89 -9.65 -1.89 -8.71
CA CYS A 89 -8.26 -1.66 -9.06
C CYS A 89 -8.14 -1.44 -10.58
N SER A 90 -7.56 -0.31 -11.00
CA SER A 90 -7.22 -0.03 -12.39
C SER A 90 -5.71 0.07 -12.61
N ALA A 91 -5.17 -0.70 -13.54
CA ALA A 91 -3.76 -0.67 -13.94
C ALA A 91 -3.53 0.25 -15.13
N PHE A 92 -2.49 1.07 -15.04
CA PHE A 92 -2.04 1.99 -16.08
C PHE A 92 -0.56 1.77 -16.37
N MET A 93 -0.22 1.61 -17.64
CA MET A 93 1.13 1.39 -18.13
C MET A 93 1.76 2.68 -18.64
N PHE A 94 2.99 2.94 -18.23
CA PHE A 94 3.82 4.05 -18.72
C PHE A 94 5.12 3.50 -19.30
N ASP A 95 5.47 3.96 -20.50
CA ASP A 95 6.71 3.59 -21.21
C ASP A 95 7.00 2.07 -21.23
N GLN A 96 5.94 1.24 -21.25
CA GLN A 96 6.00 -0.23 -21.30
C GLN A 96 6.71 -0.92 -20.13
N LYS A 97 7.20 -0.17 -19.13
CA LYS A 97 8.03 -0.69 -18.05
C LYS A 97 7.51 -0.36 -16.67
N ILE A 98 6.68 0.67 -16.56
CA ILE A 98 6.15 1.16 -15.30
C ILE A 98 4.66 0.90 -15.27
N VAL A 99 4.18 0.29 -14.18
CA VAL A 99 2.76 0.07 -13.96
C VAL A 99 2.35 0.77 -12.69
N ILE A 100 1.23 1.51 -12.77
CA ILE A 100 0.59 2.11 -11.62
C ILE A 100 -0.80 1.50 -11.47
N TRP A 101 -1.03 0.88 -10.32
CA TRP A 101 -2.35 0.43 -9.88
C TRP A 101 -2.99 1.50 -9.02
N LEU A 102 -4.19 1.94 -9.41
CA LEU A 102 -5.09 2.73 -8.57
C LEU A 102 -6.14 1.79 -8.00
N CYS A 103 -6.03 1.46 -6.72
CA CYS A 103 -6.94 0.57 -6.00
C CYS A 103 -7.81 1.37 -5.03
N ASP A 104 -8.95 1.83 -5.53
CA ASP A 104 -9.90 2.60 -4.76
C ASP A 104 -10.74 1.69 -3.87
N THR A 105 -10.81 2.00 -2.57
CA THR A 105 -11.46 1.20 -1.53
C THR A 105 -12.73 1.90 -1.10
N GLN A 106 -13.87 1.22 -1.17
CA GLN A 106 -15.16 1.77 -0.69
C GLN A 106 -15.37 1.51 0.81
N GLU A 107 -14.67 0.53 1.39
CA GLU A 107 -14.73 0.21 2.83
C GLU A 107 -13.34 0.09 3.44
N ARG A 108 -13.21 0.48 4.72
CA ARG A 108 -11.99 0.29 5.51
C ARG A 108 -11.90 -1.11 6.13
N ASP A 109 -12.98 -1.88 6.09
CA ASP A 109 -13.11 -3.08 6.91
C ASP A 109 -12.65 -4.35 6.18
N SER A 110 -11.41 -4.72 6.49
CA SER A 110 -11.01 -6.06 6.94
C SER A 110 -11.64 -7.30 6.26
N CYS A 111 -11.67 -7.35 4.93
CA CYS A 111 -12.03 -8.58 4.20
C CYS A 111 -10.96 -9.68 4.39
N TYR A 112 -11.31 -10.94 4.13
CA TYR A 112 -10.40 -12.09 4.12
C TYR A 112 -10.33 -12.70 2.71
N GLY A 113 -9.34 -13.56 2.42
CA GLY A 113 -9.27 -14.28 1.13
C GLY A 113 -8.52 -13.58 -0.02
N PHE A 114 -7.69 -12.58 0.29
CA PHE A 114 -6.99 -11.74 -0.70
C PHE A 114 -6.01 -12.45 -1.64
N ARG A 115 -5.71 -13.74 -1.45
CA ARG A 115 -4.73 -14.42 -2.30
C ARG A 115 -5.15 -14.41 -3.78
N LYS A 116 -6.40 -14.77 -4.07
CA LYS A 116 -6.93 -14.75 -5.45
C LYS A 116 -6.82 -13.34 -6.06
N TRP A 117 -7.08 -12.31 -5.27
CA TRP A 117 -6.99 -10.93 -5.70
C TRP A 117 -5.53 -10.53 -6.00
N VAL A 118 -4.60 -10.79 -5.09
CA VAL A 118 -3.17 -10.49 -5.32
C VAL A 118 -2.63 -11.25 -6.53
N ASP A 119 -2.92 -12.54 -6.63
CA ASP A 119 -2.53 -13.36 -7.79
C ASP A 119 -3.13 -12.77 -9.08
N THR A 120 -4.39 -12.28 -9.03
CA THR A 120 -5.03 -11.62 -10.17
C THR A 120 -4.34 -10.32 -10.53
N LEU A 121 -4.00 -9.46 -9.57
CA LEU A 121 -3.30 -8.19 -9.83
C LEU A 121 -1.92 -8.41 -10.45
N LEU A 122 -1.17 -9.40 -9.97
CA LEU A 122 0.22 -9.60 -10.38
C LEU A 122 0.39 -10.52 -11.59
N SER A 123 -0.58 -11.39 -11.89
CA SER A 123 -0.50 -12.38 -12.97
C SER A 123 -0.34 -11.80 -14.38
N SER A 124 -0.70 -10.54 -14.60
CA SER A 124 -0.52 -9.87 -15.90
C SER A 124 0.91 -9.39 -16.17
N PHE A 125 1.82 -9.51 -15.22
CA PHE A 125 3.13 -8.89 -15.30
C PHE A 125 4.24 -9.90 -15.06
N LEU A 126 5.31 -9.79 -15.84
CA LEU A 126 6.53 -10.53 -15.57
C LEU A 126 7.35 -9.73 -14.57
N LEU A 127 7.25 -10.12 -13.30
CA LEU A 127 8.01 -9.54 -12.19
C LEU A 127 9.21 -10.43 -11.88
N ASP A 128 10.37 -9.81 -11.70
CA ASP A 128 11.60 -10.51 -11.33
C ASP A 128 12.33 -9.81 -10.17
N GLN A 129 13.54 -10.25 -9.86
CA GLN A 129 14.33 -9.72 -8.76
C GLN A 129 14.85 -8.30 -9.00
N ASN A 130 14.71 -7.76 -10.23
CA ASN A 130 15.05 -6.38 -10.57
C ASN A 130 13.81 -5.47 -10.59
N SER A 131 12.60 -6.06 -10.50
CA SER A 131 11.36 -5.29 -10.37
C SER A 131 11.29 -4.62 -9.00
N CYS A 132 10.91 -3.35 -9.00
CA CYS A 132 10.80 -2.49 -7.83
C CYS A 132 9.32 -2.24 -7.52
N ILE A 133 8.83 -2.77 -6.41
CA ILE A 133 7.41 -2.66 -6.04
C ILE A 133 7.24 -1.64 -4.92
N TYR A 134 6.42 -0.61 -5.15
CA TYR A 134 6.08 0.41 -4.17
C TYR A 134 4.60 0.30 -3.85
N ILE A 135 4.27 0.27 -2.55
CA ILE A 135 2.89 0.18 -2.08
C ILE A 135 2.63 1.41 -1.22
N LEU A 136 1.81 2.32 -1.72
CA LEU A 136 1.36 3.51 -1.00
C LEU A 136 0.04 3.17 -0.31
N THR A 137 0.00 3.40 0.99
CA THR A 137 -1.18 3.20 1.82
C THR A 137 -1.18 4.25 2.93
N ASP A 138 -2.29 4.36 3.62
CA ASP A 138 -2.39 5.25 4.77
C ASP A 138 -3.07 4.56 5.97
N SER A 139 -2.88 5.16 7.14
CA SER A 139 -3.46 4.73 8.40
C SER A 139 -3.64 5.94 9.32
N PRO A 140 -4.70 5.98 10.16
CA PRO A 140 -4.85 7.01 11.18
C PRO A 140 -3.63 7.07 12.11
N ALA A 141 -3.15 8.27 12.43
CA ALA A 141 -2.05 8.45 13.38
C ALA A 141 -2.36 7.87 14.78
N SER A 142 -3.64 7.70 15.13
CA SER A 142 -4.08 7.03 16.36
C SER A 142 -3.76 5.53 16.40
N GLU A 143 -3.54 4.89 15.25
CA GLU A 143 -3.14 3.48 15.16
C GLU A 143 -1.62 3.30 15.33
N PHE A 144 -0.86 4.39 15.26
CA PHE A 144 0.59 4.36 15.42
C PHE A 144 0.98 4.31 16.90
N GLN A 145 1.79 3.31 17.25
CA GLN A 145 2.28 3.06 18.60
C GLN A 145 3.78 3.36 18.66
N SER A 146 4.15 4.38 19.41
CA SER A 146 5.54 4.75 19.65
C SER A 146 5.64 5.56 20.94
N ASP A 147 6.80 5.49 21.61
CA ASP A 147 7.08 6.30 22.80
C ASP A 147 7.09 7.80 22.46
N PHE A 148 7.42 8.13 21.22
CA PHE A 148 7.41 9.48 20.68
C PHE A 148 6.25 9.64 19.71
N LYS A 149 5.36 10.59 19.96
CA LYS A 149 4.28 10.95 19.02
C LYS A 149 4.83 11.89 17.95
N PRO A 150 5.00 11.45 16.70
CA PRO A 150 5.47 12.33 15.64
C PRO A 150 4.37 13.35 15.30
N SER A 151 4.77 14.55 14.86
CA SER A 151 3.82 15.49 14.28
C SER A 151 3.25 14.89 13.00
N THR A 152 1.93 14.92 12.88
CA THR A 152 1.22 14.55 11.66
C THR A 152 1.29 15.69 10.64
N PRO A 153 1.25 15.39 9.34
CA PRO A 153 1.37 14.06 8.73
C PRO A 153 2.82 13.55 8.72
N PHE A 154 3.02 12.23 8.83
CA PHE A 154 4.35 11.60 8.75
C PHE A 154 4.32 10.27 8.01
N ILE A 155 5.49 9.79 7.57
CA ILE A 155 5.61 8.52 6.84
C ILE A 155 6.47 7.52 7.60
N ARG A 156 6.08 6.26 7.50
CA ARG A 156 6.93 5.11 7.84
C ARG A 156 7.02 4.14 6.68
N THR A 157 8.10 3.36 6.67
CA THR A 157 8.37 2.40 5.61
C THR A 157 8.60 1.00 6.15
N LEU A 158 8.05 0.00 5.48
CA LEU A 158 8.41 -1.41 5.68
C LEU A 158 8.92 -1.98 4.36
N ARG A 159 10.01 -2.74 4.42
CA ARG A 159 10.74 -3.20 3.24
C ARG A 159 10.90 -4.71 3.27
N THR A 160 10.89 -5.34 2.09
CA THR A 160 11.31 -6.73 1.98
C THR A 160 12.84 -6.81 2.13
N PRO A 161 13.40 -7.97 2.51
CA PRO A 161 14.86 -8.13 2.61
C PRO A 161 15.63 -7.84 1.30
N ARG A 162 14.95 -7.88 0.15
CA ARG A 162 15.52 -7.61 -1.18
C ARG A 162 15.40 -6.14 -1.61
N ALA A 163 14.70 -5.30 -0.84
CA ALA A 163 14.44 -3.90 -1.15
C ALA A 163 15.57 -2.95 -0.76
N SER A 164 16.82 -3.42 -0.64
CA SER A 164 17.97 -2.64 -0.17
C SER A 164 18.23 -1.37 -0.98
N GLY A 165 17.83 -1.33 -2.26
CA GLY A 165 17.92 -0.16 -3.14
C GLY A 165 16.68 0.74 -3.19
N LEU A 166 15.55 0.34 -2.59
CA LEU A 166 14.28 1.12 -2.60
C LEU A 166 14.23 2.15 -1.47
N CYS A 167 15.38 2.51 -0.91
CA CYS A 167 15.46 3.29 0.32
C CYS A 167 15.33 4.79 0.05
N PHE A 168 14.28 5.40 0.61
CA PHE A 168 14.24 6.84 0.83
C PHE A 168 15.02 7.14 2.12
N PRO A 169 16.16 7.84 2.06
CA PRO A 169 17.05 8.02 3.22
C PRO A 169 16.36 8.78 4.36
N ASP A 170 15.44 9.68 4.03
CA ASP A 170 14.76 10.53 5.00
C ASP A 170 13.52 9.88 5.63
N VAL A 171 13.11 8.69 5.16
CA VAL A 171 11.92 7.99 5.66
C VAL A 171 12.31 6.95 6.71
N LYS A 172 11.87 7.17 7.95
CA LYS A 172 12.11 6.25 9.08
C LYS A 172 11.40 4.90 8.87
N PRO A 173 12.04 3.77 9.20
CA PRO A 173 11.40 2.45 9.13
C PRO A 173 10.25 2.33 10.13
N LEU A 174 9.27 1.48 9.83
CA LEU A 174 8.17 1.18 10.73
C LEU A 174 8.70 0.44 11.98
N GLU A 175 8.61 1.09 13.13
CA GLU A 175 9.04 0.52 14.41
C GLU A 175 8.03 -0.49 15.00
N PRO A 176 8.48 -1.57 15.69
CA PRO A 176 7.59 -2.40 16.49
C PRO A 176 6.91 -1.60 17.62
N PRO A 177 5.69 -1.95 18.06
CA PRO A 177 4.89 -3.11 17.66
C PRO A 177 3.96 -2.86 16.46
N ASN A 178 4.18 -1.78 15.69
CA ASN A 178 3.32 -1.44 14.56
C ASN A 178 3.33 -2.53 13.48
N ILE A 179 2.16 -2.79 12.92
CA ILE A 179 1.96 -3.77 11.86
C ILE A 179 1.28 -3.13 10.66
N ILE A 180 1.46 -3.74 9.49
CA ILE A 180 0.69 -3.38 8.30
C ILE A 180 -0.59 -4.21 8.29
N ALA A 181 -1.72 -3.53 8.16
CA ALA A 181 -3.04 -4.15 8.05
C ALA A 181 -3.68 -3.82 6.68
N GLY A 182 -4.84 -4.41 6.42
CA GLY A 182 -5.62 -4.14 5.21
C GLY A 182 -4.99 -4.65 3.93
N PHE A 183 -5.35 -4.05 2.80
CA PHE A 183 -5.03 -4.51 1.45
C PHE A 183 -3.55 -4.44 1.08
N ALA A 184 -2.76 -3.59 1.73
CA ALA A 184 -1.30 -3.56 1.53
C ALA A 184 -0.62 -4.83 2.08
N SER A 185 -1.13 -5.39 3.18
CA SER A 185 -0.51 -6.53 3.87
C SER A 185 -0.41 -7.81 3.00
N PRO A 186 -1.44 -8.28 2.27
CA PRO A 186 -1.34 -9.47 1.44
C PRO A 186 -0.42 -9.26 0.22
N ILE A 187 -0.35 -8.06 -0.36
CA ILE A 187 0.60 -7.77 -1.46
C ILE A 187 2.03 -7.87 -0.91
N MET A 188 2.29 -7.27 0.26
CA MET A 188 3.60 -7.35 0.89
C MET A 188 3.97 -8.79 1.25
N ALA A 189 3.02 -9.58 1.78
CA ALA A 189 3.23 -11.00 2.07
C ALA A 189 3.57 -11.81 0.80
N HIS A 190 2.89 -11.55 -0.32
CA HIS A 190 3.20 -12.16 -1.61
C HIS A 190 4.62 -11.79 -2.07
N CYS A 191 5.00 -10.51 -1.96
CA CYS A 191 6.35 -10.07 -2.32
C CYS A 191 7.43 -10.74 -1.47
N ILE A 192 7.21 -10.90 -0.16
CA ILE A 192 8.14 -11.63 0.72
C ILE A 192 8.24 -13.10 0.28
N TYR A 193 7.11 -13.77 0.07
CA TYR A 193 7.06 -15.18 -0.31
C TYR A 193 7.80 -15.44 -1.64
N HIS A 194 7.61 -14.57 -2.63
CA HIS A 194 8.27 -14.66 -3.93
C HIS A 194 9.64 -13.98 -4.00
N SER A 195 10.18 -13.50 -2.86
CA SER A 195 11.46 -12.80 -2.78
C SER A 195 11.59 -11.59 -3.73
N LEU A 196 10.49 -10.84 -3.91
CA LEU A 196 10.44 -9.64 -4.73
C LEU A 196 10.91 -8.40 -3.92
N PRO A 197 11.67 -7.48 -4.53
CA PRO A 197 11.97 -6.18 -3.92
C PRO A 197 10.69 -5.35 -3.79
N ALA A 198 10.23 -5.13 -2.56
CA ALA A 198 9.05 -4.31 -2.31
C ALA A 198 9.21 -3.42 -1.07
N CYS A 199 8.54 -2.27 -1.12
CA CYS A 199 8.51 -1.29 -0.06
C CYS A 199 7.08 -0.78 0.12
N VAL A 200 6.55 -0.88 1.34
CA VAL A 200 5.31 -0.20 1.73
C VAL A 200 5.68 1.15 2.34
N LEU A 201 4.97 2.19 1.93
CA LEU A 201 5.03 3.54 2.45
C LEU A 201 3.66 3.84 3.07
N ILE A 202 3.67 4.07 4.39
CA ILE A 202 2.47 4.26 5.18
C ILE A 202 2.42 5.72 5.60
N VAL A 203 1.43 6.45 5.13
CA VAL A 203 1.18 7.81 5.57
C VAL A 203 0.29 7.79 6.80
N TYR A 204 0.76 8.39 7.89
CA TYR A 204 0.01 8.60 9.12
C TYR A 204 -0.41 10.05 9.25
N TYR A 205 -1.67 10.27 9.58
CA TYR A 205 -2.29 11.60 9.60
C TYR A 205 -3.49 11.64 10.56
N GLU A 206 -3.92 12.84 10.96
CA GLU A 206 -5.09 13.00 11.83
C GLU A 206 -6.39 12.71 11.08
N ASN A 207 -7.31 12.02 11.75
CA ASN A 207 -8.51 11.39 11.19
C ASN A 207 -9.20 12.12 10.00
N LEU A 208 -9.40 11.37 8.90
CA LEU A 208 -10.10 11.68 7.63
C LEU A 208 -11.49 12.33 7.68
N ARG A 209 -12.12 12.55 8.84
CA ARG A 209 -13.50 13.07 8.84
C ARG A 209 -13.60 14.55 8.47
N THR A 210 -12.49 15.28 8.41
CA THR A 210 -12.51 16.75 8.21
C THR A 210 -11.47 17.31 7.23
N SER A 211 -10.45 16.54 6.82
CA SER A 211 -9.41 17.04 5.92
C SER A 211 -9.54 16.42 4.53
N LEU A 212 -9.66 17.25 3.50
CA LEU A 212 -9.46 16.84 2.11
C LEU A 212 -8.04 16.28 2.01
N ALA A 213 -7.89 15.02 1.59
CA ALA A 213 -6.60 14.33 1.40
C ALA A 213 -5.55 15.21 0.68
N LYS A 214 -6.00 16.18 -0.12
CA LYS A 214 -5.23 17.23 -0.80
C LYS A 214 -4.27 18.03 0.07
N THR A 215 -4.61 18.46 1.29
CA THR A 215 -3.74 19.41 2.01
C THR A 215 -2.64 18.73 2.80
N ASP A 216 -2.91 17.56 3.38
CA ASP A 216 -2.00 17.00 4.38
C ASP A 216 -1.13 15.87 3.79
N ILE A 217 -1.68 15.05 2.90
CA ILE A 217 -0.97 13.86 2.40
C ILE A 217 -0.02 14.21 1.24
N PHE A 218 -0.41 15.17 0.40
CA PHE A 218 0.30 15.53 -0.83
C PHE A 218 1.74 16.00 -0.57
N PRO A 219 2.01 16.93 0.38
CA PRO A 219 3.37 17.44 0.57
C PRO A 219 4.38 16.35 0.98
N VAL A 220 3.90 15.28 1.62
CA VAL A 220 4.77 14.21 2.13
C VAL A 220 5.03 13.14 1.07
N LEU A 221 4.07 12.88 0.17
CA LEU A 221 4.22 11.87 -0.88
C LEU A 221 4.94 12.38 -2.14
N ILE A 222 4.80 13.66 -2.50
CA ILE A 222 5.42 14.20 -3.73
C ILE A 222 6.95 13.97 -3.79
N PRO A 223 7.73 14.26 -2.73
CA PRO A 223 9.18 14.01 -2.76
C PRO A 223 9.53 12.54 -2.99
N ILE A 224 8.70 11.63 -2.45
CA ILE A 224 8.87 10.18 -2.59
C ILE A 224 8.57 9.76 -4.02
N LEU A 225 7.47 10.22 -4.61
CA LEU A 225 7.13 9.96 -6.01
C LEU A 225 8.25 10.46 -6.95
N ALA A 226 8.80 11.65 -6.67
CA ALA A 226 9.90 12.22 -7.43
C ALA A 226 11.22 11.43 -7.31
N ALA A 227 11.43 10.78 -6.17
CA ALA A 227 12.58 9.92 -5.93
C ALA A 227 12.45 8.53 -6.58
N ILE A 228 11.25 8.12 -7.02
CA ILE A 228 11.07 6.97 -7.91
C ILE A 228 11.51 7.42 -9.32
N GLY A 229 12.81 7.30 -9.61
CA GLY A 229 13.45 7.95 -10.76
C GLY A 229 12.77 7.72 -12.12
N GLU A 230 12.21 6.52 -12.35
CA GLU A 230 11.49 6.20 -13.59
C GLU A 230 10.14 6.92 -13.72
N LEU A 231 9.50 7.32 -12.61
CA LEU A 231 8.22 8.04 -12.62
C LEU A 231 8.36 9.52 -12.94
N ARG A 232 9.54 10.11 -12.75
CA ARG A 232 9.78 11.55 -12.85
C ARG A 232 9.26 12.20 -14.15
N PRO A 233 9.39 11.60 -15.35
CA PRO A 233 8.87 12.20 -16.60
C PRO A 233 7.34 12.31 -16.67
N PHE A 234 6.63 11.60 -15.79
CA PHE A 234 5.18 11.54 -15.73
C PHE A 234 4.60 12.39 -14.60
N ILE A 235 5.43 13.01 -13.76
CA ILE A 235 4.95 13.89 -12.68
C ILE A 235 4.51 15.24 -13.28
N LEU A 236 3.30 15.67 -12.95
CA LEU A 236 2.75 16.96 -13.36
C LEU A 236 3.54 18.11 -12.72
N SER A 237 3.93 19.09 -13.53
CA SER A 237 4.81 20.19 -13.12
C SER A 237 4.19 21.12 -12.08
N ASP A 238 2.85 21.22 -12.06
CA ASP A 238 2.11 22.10 -11.14
C ASP A 238 2.16 21.62 -9.66
N GLY A 239 2.55 20.36 -9.41
CA GLY A 239 2.75 19.82 -8.06
C GLY A 239 4.07 20.20 -7.40
N ILE A 240 5.03 20.78 -8.13
CA ILE A 240 6.39 21.04 -7.63
C ILE A 240 6.55 22.44 -6.99
N SER A 241 5.49 23.26 -6.93
CA SER A 241 5.63 24.67 -6.47
C SER A 241 5.91 24.85 -4.96
N GLY A 242 5.88 23.78 -4.17
CA GLY A 242 6.35 23.80 -2.78
C GLY A 242 7.82 23.38 -2.70
N ARG A 243 8.74 24.35 -2.59
CA ARG A 243 10.11 24.06 -2.12
C ARG A 243 9.97 23.28 -0.79
N PRO A 244 10.53 22.07 -0.64
CA PRO A 244 10.51 21.40 0.65
C PRO A 244 11.30 22.28 1.60
N THR A 245 10.61 23.02 2.47
CA THR A 245 11.22 23.48 3.70
C THR A 245 11.57 22.21 4.44
N ALA A 246 12.87 21.89 4.48
CA ALA A 246 13.43 21.01 5.47
C ALA A 246 13.07 21.60 6.84
N HIS A 247 11.86 21.33 7.32
CA HIS A 247 11.59 21.42 8.73
C HIS A 247 12.37 20.29 9.34
N ASN A 248 13.54 20.64 9.88
CA ASN A 248 14.31 19.84 10.79
C ASN A 248 13.33 19.18 11.77
N PHE A 249 13.07 17.90 11.54
CA PHE A 249 12.51 16.99 12.52
C PHE A 249 13.60 16.78 13.56
N ASP A 250 13.78 17.78 14.44
CA ASP A 250 14.44 17.73 15.75
C ASP A 250 14.80 19.16 16.14
N GLN A 251 13.84 19.89 16.72
CA GLN A 251 14.19 20.90 17.71
C GLN A 251 13.62 20.47 19.05
N MET A 252 14.53 19.88 19.83
CA MET A 252 14.46 19.74 21.27
C MET A 252 13.88 21.00 21.91
N TYR A 253 12.87 20.84 22.76
CA TYR A 253 12.75 21.68 23.93
C TYR A 253 13.07 20.81 25.14
N ILE A 254 14.18 21.18 25.79
CA ILE A 254 14.51 20.84 27.17
C ILE A 254 13.53 21.56 28.09
#